data_AF-A0A2A2H5H3-F1
#
_entry.id   AF-A0A2A2H5H3-F1
#
_cell.length_a   1.000
_cell.length_b   1.000
_cell.length_c   1.000
_cell.angle_alpha   90.00
_cell.angle_beta   90.00
_cell.angle_gamma   90.00
#
_symmetry.space_group_name_H-M   'P 1'
#
loop_
_entity.id
_entity.type
_entity.pdbx_description
1 polymer ?
#
loop_
_entity_poly.entity_id
_entity_poly.type
_entity_poly.pdbx_seq_one_letter_code
_entity_poly.pdbx_strand_id
1 'polypeptide(L)'
;ANGYRSQIQRKGHRNKPLSKTQQGRNHRIAKTRARVEHAFAAMEQMGRKLIRTIGQVRANFAMTMMAACYNLKRLAYFQSACIVAF
;
A
#
# COMPACT_ATOMS: atom_id res chain seq x y z
N ALA A 1 13.31 -6.86 -27.89
CA ALA A 1 12.84 -7.03 -26.49
C ALA A 1 12.41 -5.67 -25.95
N ASN A 2 11.15 -5.52 -25.54
CA ASN A 2 10.44 -4.23 -25.40
C ASN A 2 10.85 -3.35 -24.19
N GLY A 3 12.09 -3.41 -23.70
CA GLY A 3 12.60 -2.51 -22.66
C GLY A 3 11.98 -2.63 -21.26
N TYR A 4 11.00 -3.52 -21.04
CA TYR A 4 10.33 -3.67 -19.76
C TYR A 4 11.28 -4.19 -18.67
N ARG A 5 11.27 -3.49 -17.52
CA ARG A 5 12.01 -3.88 -16.32
C ARG A 5 11.07 -4.55 -15.31
N SER A 6 11.42 -5.76 -14.88
CA SER A 6 10.67 -6.46 -13.83
C SER A 6 10.65 -5.65 -12.53
N GLN A 7 9.45 -5.34 -12.05
CA GLN A 7 9.18 -4.64 -10.78
C GLN A 7 8.97 -5.60 -9.61
N ILE A 8 9.24 -6.89 -9.80
CA ILE A 8 9.12 -7.89 -8.74
C ILE A 8 10.41 -7.89 -7.89
N GLN A 9 10.25 -7.89 -6.57
CA GLN A 9 11.37 -8.00 -5.65
C GLN A 9 12.01 -9.38 -5.74
N ARG A 10 13.35 -9.42 -5.74
CA ARG A 10 14.09 -10.68 -5.72
C ARG A 10 14.07 -11.27 -4.31
N LYS A 11 13.85 -12.57 -4.18
CA LYS A 11 13.91 -13.29 -2.91
C LYS A 11 15.29 -13.93 -2.76
N GLY A 12 15.91 -13.79 -1.58
CA GLY A 12 17.10 -14.55 -1.22
C GLY A 12 16.74 -15.99 -0.86
N HIS A 13 17.68 -16.92 -1.04
CA HIS A 13 17.49 -18.33 -0.68
C HIS A 13 18.55 -18.76 0.35
N ARG A 14 18.33 -19.93 0.97
CA ARG A 14 19.33 -20.55 1.87
C ARG A 14 20.67 -20.66 1.12
N ASN A 15 21.74 -20.19 1.75
CA ASN A 15 23.10 -20.13 1.20
C ASN A 15 23.27 -19.26 -0.07
N LYS A 16 22.25 -18.50 -0.46
CA LYS A 16 22.29 -17.56 -1.60
C LYS A 16 21.60 -16.24 -1.19
N PRO A 17 22.25 -15.43 -0.35
CA PRO A 17 21.71 -14.14 0.07
C PRO A 17 21.67 -13.17 -1.12
N LEU A 18 20.83 -12.13 -1.00
CA LEU A 18 20.79 -11.06 -1.98
C LEU A 18 22.10 -10.26 -1.93
N SER A 19 22.70 -10.04 -3.10
CA SER A 19 23.80 -9.09 -3.25
C SER A 19 23.36 -7.65 -2.92
N LYS A 20 24.31 -6.77 -2.57
CA LYS A 20 24.04 -5.36 -2.26
C LYS A 20 23.27 -4.65 -3.38
N THR A 21 23.59 -4.94 -4.65
CA THR A 21 22.90 -4.37 -5.81
C THR A 21 21.45 -4.84 -5.91
N GLN A 22 21.19 -6.13 -5.63
CA GLN A 22 19.83 -6.68 -5.58
C GLN A 22 19.02 -6.07 -4.43
N GLN A 23 19.63 -5.89 -3.27
CA GLN A 23 18.98 -5.23 -2.13
C GLN A 23 18.62 -3.78 -2.46
N GLY A 24 19.54 -3.00 -3.04
CA GLY A 24 19.27 -1.63 -3.47
C GLY A 24 18.13 -1.54 -4.50
N ARG A 25 18.07 -2.49 -5.44
CA ARG A 25 16.93 -2.60 -6.37
C ARG A 25 15.62 -2.89 -5.63
N ASN A 26 15.61 -3.87 -4.73
CA ASN A 26 14.44 -4.22 -3.94
C ASN A 26 13.96 -3.06 -3.07
N HIS A 27 14.88 -2.28 -2.49
CA HIS A 27 14.58 -1.10 -1.69
C HIS A 27 13.86 -0.03 -2.51
N ARG A 28 14.32 0.26 -3.73
CA ARG A 28 13.64 1.20 -4.63
C ARG A 28 12.22 0.77 -4.97
N ILE A 29 12.01 -0.52 -5.20
CA ILE A 29 10.67 -1.09 -5.45
C ILE A 29 9.81 -0.98 -4.17
N ALA A 30 10.36 -1.40 -3.01
CA ALA A 30 9.66 -1.34 -1.72
C ALA A 30 9.25 0.09 -1.34
N LYS A 31 10.11 1.09 -1.57
CA LYS A 31 9.81 2.50 -1.28
C LYS A 31 8.52 2.97 -1.95
N THR A 32 8.29 2.53 -3.18
CA THR A 32 7.05 2.86 -3.92
C THR A 32 5.88 2.02 -3.43
N ARG A 33 6.07 0.71 -3.24
CA ARG A 33 5.03 -0.21 -2.75
C ARG A 33 4.49 0.18 -1.38
N ALA A 34 5.36 0.58 -0.46
CA ALA A 34 5.00 0.96 0.90
C ALA A 34 3.96 2.08 0.94
N ARG A 35 4.00 3.02 -0.02
CA ARG A 35 3.01 4.11 -0.11
C ARG A 35 1.60 3.59 -0.39
N VAL A 36 1.47 2.54 -1.20
CA VAL A 36 0.19 1.92 -1.53
C VAL A 36 -0.22 0.95 -0.43
N GLU A 37 0.67 0.03 -0.07
CA GLU A 37 0.40 -1.01 0.94
C GLU A 37 0.01 -0.42 2.29
N HIS A 38 0.56 0.73 2.67
CA HIS A 38 0.17 1.43 3.89
C HIS A 38 -1.33 1.81 3.92
N ALA A 39 -1.89 2.28 2.80
CA ALA A 39 -3.33 2.59 2.73
C ALA A 39 -4.18 1.32 2.85
N PHE A 40 -3.76 0.23 2.18
CA PHE A 40 -4.46 -1.04 2.22
C PHE A 40 -4.42 -1.67 3.63
N ALA A 41 -3.28 -1.59 4.31
CA ALA A 41 -3.12 -2.05 5.69
C ALA A 41 -4.02 -1.25 6.65
N ALA A 42 -4.11 0.07 6.48
CA ALA A 42 -5.02 0.90 7.27
C ALA A 42 -6.49 0.53 7.03
N MET A 43 -6.88 0.25 5.78
CA MET A 43 -8.22 -0.24 5.47
C MET A 43 -8.48 -1.63 6.07
N GLU A 44 -7.48 -2.52 6.09
CA GLU A 44 -7.60 -3.82 6.75
C GLU A 44 -7.92 -3.69 8.23
N GLN A 45 -7.30 -2.73 8.93
CA GLN A 45 -7.62 -2.38 10.32
C GLN A 45 -9.05 -1.83 10.48
N MET A 46 -9.61 -1.20 9.45
CA MET A 46 -11.01 -0.72 9.43
C MET A 46 -12.02 -1.82 9.07
N GLY A 47 -11.61 -3.09 9.00
CA GLY A 47 -12.51 -4.21 8.73
C GLY A 47 -12.62 -4.62 7.27
N ARG A 48 -11.70 -4.18 6.39
CA ARG A 48 -11.73 -4.55 4.95
C ARG A 48 -11.64 -6.05 4.66
N LYS A 49 -11.21 -6.89 5.63
CA LYS A 49 -11.05 -8.34 5.45
C LYS A 49 -12.32 -9.01 4.89
N LEU A 50 -13.50 -8.50 5.22
CA LEU A 50 -14.75 -9.01 4.67
C LEU A 50 -15.87 -7.97 4.72
N ILE A 51 -16.48 -7.69 3.57
CA ILE A 51 -17.68 -6.86 3.48
C ILE A 51 -18.89 -7.79 3.43
N ARG A 52 -19.72 -7.75 4.48
CA ARG A 52 -20.87 -8.66 4.66
C ARG A 52 -22.19 -8.11 4.13
N THR A 53 -22.16 -6.97 3.44
CA THR A 53 -23.38 -6.32 2.94
C THR A 53 -23.97 -7.07 1.75
N ILE A 54 -25.29 -7.26 1.74
CA ILE A 54 -26.01 -7.83 0.59
C ILE A 54 -26.19 -6.75 -0.49
N GLY A 55 -25.62 -7.01 -1.67
CA GLY A 55 -25.74 -6.17 -2.87
C GLY A 55 -24.51 -5.32 -3.18
N GLN A 56 -24.12 -5.30 -4.45
CA GLN A 56 -22.90 -4.63 -4.93
C GLN A 56 -22.87 -3.13 -4.61
N VAL A 57 -24.01 -2.44 -4.73
CA VAL A 57 -24.10 -1.00 -4.44
C VAL A 57 -23.75 -0.69 -2.99
N ARG A 58 -24.23 -1.52 -2.05
CA ARG A 58 -23.91 -1.37 -0.61
C ARG A 58 -22.46 -1.69 -0.31
N ALA A 59 -21.91 -2.72 -0.96
CA ALA A 59 -20.50 -3.06 -0.82
C ALA A 59 -19.59 -1.94 -1.34
N ASN A 60 -19.92 -1.36 -2.51
CA ASN A 60 -19.21 -0.22 -3.07
C ASN A 60 -19.28 1.01 -2.16
N PHE A 61 -20.45 1.29 -1.59
CA PHE A 61 -20.62 2.38 -0.63
C PHE A 61 -19.74 2.18 0.61
N ALA A 62 -19.75 0.98 1.21
CA ALA A 62 -18.91 0.66 2.36
C ALA A 62 -17.41 0.81 2.06
N MET A 63 -16.92 0.31 0.91
CA MET A 63 -15.53 0.49 0.48
C MET A 63 -15.16 1.95 0.29
N THR A 64 -16.04 2.72 -0.35
CA THR A 64 -15.82 4.15 -0.62
C THR A 64 -15.76 4.94 0.68
N MET A 65 -16.66 4.67 1.62
CA MET A 65 -16.66 5.32 2.93
C MET A 65 -15.39 4.98 3.72
N MET A 66 -14.92 3.73 3.66
CA MET A 66 -13.66 3.33 4.28
C MET A 66 -12.46 4.09 3.69
N ALA A 67 -12.41 4.27 2.37
CA ALA A 67 -11.38 5.07 1.72
C ALA A 67 -11.46 6.56 2.12
N ALA A 68 -12.66 7.12 2.22
CA ALA A 68 -12.88 8.48 2.70
C ALA A 68 -12.37 8.65 4.15
N CYS A 69 -12.74 7.74 5.05
CA CYS A 69 -12.27 7.73 6.44
C CYS A 69 -10.74 7.64 6.54
N TYR A 70 -10.10 6.79 5.72
CA TYR A 70 -8.64 6.73 5.65
C TYR A 70 -8.04 8.07 5.22
N ASN A 71 -8.56 8.70 4.18
CA ASN A 71 -8.07 9.99 3.69
C ASN A 71 -8.24 11.10 4.74
N LEU A 72 -9.37 11.14 5.45
CA LEU A 72 -9.60 12.10 6.54
C LEU A 72 -8.62 11.90 7.69
N LYS A 73 -8.41 10.65 8.14
CA LYS A 73 -7.42 10.33 9.17
C LYS A 73 -6.00 10.73 8.76
N ARG A 74 -5.66 10.50 7.50
CA ARG A 74 -4.34 10.87 6.94
C ARG A 74 -4.17 12.39 6.85
N LEU A 75 -5.22 13.12 6.48
CA LEU A 75 -5.21 14.58 6.46
C LEU A 75 -4.99 15.16 7.86
N ALA A 76 -5.71 14.64 8.87
CA ALA A 76 -5.53 15.06 10.27
C ALA A 76 -4.09 14.82 10.75
N TYR A 77 -3.48 13.69 10.36
CA TYR A 77 -2.06 13.46 10.62
C TYR A 77 -1.16 14.51 9.96
N PHE A 78 -1.35 14.80 8.67
CA PHE A 78 -0.56 15.83 7.98
C PHE A 78 -0.67 17.21 8.63
N GLN A 79 -1.87 17.61 9.04
CA GLN A 79 -2.09 18.85 9.78
C GLN A 79 -1.32 18.84 11.12
N SER A 80 -1.42 17.76 11.89
CA SER A 80 -0.72 17.63 13.19
C SER A 80 0.81 17.62 13.05
N ALA A 81 1.32 17.11 11.93
CA ALA A 81 2.74 17.01 11.65
C ALA A 81 3.30 18.25 10.91
N CYS A 82 2.49 19.30 10.72
CA CYS A 82 2.83 20.48 9.91
C CYS A 82 3.33 20.12 8.50
N ILE A 83 2.83 19.02 7.94
CA ILE A 83 3.13 18.61 6.57
C ILE A 83 2.08 19.27 5.67
N VAL A 84 2.54 20.10 4.73
CA VAL A 84 1.66 20.65 3.70
C VAL A 84 1.18 19.49 2.82
N ALA A 85 -0.07 19.10 3.00
CA ALA A 85 -0.74 18.16 2.11
C ALA A 85 -0.94 18.86 0.75
N PHE A 86 -0.66 18.13 -0.34
CA PHE A 86 -0.69 18.61 -1.73
C PHE A 86 -2.09 19.06 -2.15
#